data_AF-A0A1G3YS74-F1
#
_entry.id   AF-A0A1G3YS74-F1
#
_cell.length_a   1.000
_cell.length_b   1.000
_cell.length_c   1.000
_cell.angle_alpha   90.00
_cell.angle_beta   90.00
_cell.angle_gamma   90.00
#
_symmetry.space_group_name_H-M   'P 1'
#
loop_
_entity.id
_entity.type
_entity.pdbx_description
1 polymer ?
#
loop_
_entity_poly.entity_id
_entity_poly.type
_entity_poly.pdbx_seq_one_letter_code
_entity_poly.pdbx_strand_id
1 'polypeptide(L)'
;MKRIIAALFFSSIALSAFADADEDRVLAEARRRAERDRAEAEADEAREEAREAIKEAREESREADAGNDIFLPIALSVLPGSPLPGRDVDSSLGLGLIISVLDDVYGLQASSIGSVAEGSVSGTQLSGIFSVSEGRVGGFQGSGIFNVAEDDVAGFQSAGVFNIAEGYLGGGQSAGVFNIAGEGGPIQIAGVFNIAERDFTGFQIAGIFNIVQDLEGVQSAGIFNIAREVHGFQIGVVNVADSVFGLQVGLVNIVINGISDMGVWVEDSGSAYAFMQRGTSNFYTLVYAGAPKDDWFVTDERISAGLGGGFRIGGYRRWEPAFDFDVSAKARIDSDAIQTACEDGTWYFPKVFPSARASIRLPVGIGLALHAGYILDAEYEGGNSVPEEFQEGDAWSTSLLGVHWTFHPKLFLGLSL
;
A
#
# COMPACT_ATOMS: atom_id res chain seq x y z
N MET A 1 28.10 13.45 22.78
CA MET A 1 26.90 13.44 21.91
C MET A 1 26.97 12.30 20.88
N LYS A 2 28.08 12.11 20.17
CA LYS A 2 28.35 10.96 19.25
C LYS A 2 28.06 9.57 19.88
N ARG A 3 28.57 9.31 21.09
CA ARG A 3 28.29 8.08 21.87
C ARG A 3 26.82 7.84 22.23
N ILE A 4 26.01 8.89 22.32
CA ILE A 4 24.60 8.79 22.75
C ILE A 4 23.71 8.44 21.55
N ILE A 5 24.01 8.91 20.35
CA ILE A 5 23.22 8.61 19.15
C ILE A 5 23.46 7.17 18.69
N ALA A 6 24.72 6.72 18.66
CA ALA A 6 25.05 5.32 18.40
C ALA A 6 24.46 4.41 19.49
N ALA A 7 24.67 4.74 20.79
CA ALA A 7 24.08 3.95 21.87
C ALA A 7 22.54 3.97 21.86
N LEU A 8 21.88 5.06 21.45
CA LEU A 8 20.41 5.10 21.33
C LEU A 8 19.91 4.27 20.14
N PHE A 9 20.57 4.35 18.98
CA PHE A 9 20.24 3.56 17.79
C PHE A 9 20.49 2.06 18.00
N PHE A 10 21.63 1.71 18.60
CA PHE A 10 21.96 0.33 18.97
C PHE A 10 21.15 -0.17 20.17
N SER A 11 20.79 0.69 21.13
CA SER A 11 19.85 0.32 22.19
C SER A 11 18.45 0.12 21.64
N SER A 12 17.98 0.89 20.65
CA SER A 12 16.66 0.65 20.05
C SER A 12 16.62 -0.66 19.27
N ILE A 13 17.71 -1.03 18.59
CA ILE A 13 17.83 -2.30 17.85
C ILE A 13 18.01 -3.49 18.81
N ALA A 14 18.80 -3.32 19.87
CA ALA A 14 18.96 -4.36 20.89
C ALA A 14 17.69 -4.52 21.74
N LEU A 15 17.00 -3.43 22.09
CA LEU A 15 15.73 -3.45 22.83
C LEU A 15 14.61 -4.04 21.96
N SER A 16 14.60 -3.81 20.64
CA SER A 16 13.71 -4.52 19.71
C SER A 16 14.08 -5.99 19.51
N ALA A 17 15.37 -6.34 19.62
CA ALA A 17 15.83 -7.74 19.61
C ALA A 17 15.46 -8.52 20.89
N PHE A 18 15.10 -7.82 21.97
CA PHE A 18 14.58 -8.40 23.22
C PHE A 18 13.07 -8.17 23.42
N ALA A 19 12.43 -7.40 22.55
CA ALA A 19 10.98 -7.28 22.53
C ALA A 19 10.41 -8.58 21.96
N ASP A 20 9.44 -9.15 22.68
CA ASP A 20 8.80 -10.39 22.29
C ASP A 20 8.20 -10.22 20.88
N ALA A 21 8.37 -11.19 19.99
CA ALA A 21 7.85 -11.10 18.61
C ALA A 21 6.31 -10.89 18.58
N ASP A 22 5.63 -11.17 19.70
CA ASP A 22 4.22 -10.85 19.93
C ASP A 22 3.97 -9.37 20.24
N GLU A 23 4.85 -8.62 20.92
CA GLU A 23 4.66 -7.19 21.18
C GLU A 23 4.76 -6.36 19.90
N ASP A 24 5.70 -6.68 19.01
CA ASP A 24 5.81 -6.04 17.70
C ASP A 24 4.61 -6.38 16.80
N ARG A 25 4.06 -7.60 16.89
CA ARG A 25 2.80 -7.98 16.23
C ARG A 25 1.62 -7.18 16.79
N VAL A 26 1.51 -7.06 18.11
CA VAL A 26 0.44 -6.32 18.78
C VAL A 26 0.52 -4.83 18.44
N LEU A 27 1.72 -4.25 18.37
CA LEU A 27 1.93 -2.84 18.00
C LEU A 27 1.67 -2.59 16.51
N ALA A 28 2.10 -3.49 15.62
CA ALA A 28 1.81 -3.40 14.19
C ALA A 28 0.30 -3.57 13.93
N GLU A 29 -0.35 -4.52 14.59
CA GLU A 29 -1.79 -4.72 14.55
C GLU A 29 -2.54 -3.51 15.14
N ALA A 30 -2.05 -2.93 16.25
CA ALA A 30 -2.65 -1.75 16.86
C ALA A 30 -2.52 -0.50 15.96
N ARG A 31 -1.38 -0.31 15.30
CA ARG A 31 -1.19 0.78 14.32
C ARG A 31 -2.07 0.56 13.09
N ARG A 32 -2.13 -0.67 12.56
CA ARG A 32 -3.03 -1.04 11.46
C ARG A 32 -4.49 -0.77 11.81
N ARG A 33 -4.95 -1.22 12.99
CA ARG A 33 -6.30 -0.92 13.47
C ARG A 33 -6.50 0.58 13.61
N ALA A 34 -5.59 1.31 14.22
CA ALA A 34 -5.72 2.75 14.36
C ALA A 34 -5.75 3.49 13.01
N GLU A 35 -4.93 3.08 12.02
CA GLU A 35 -4.90 3.68 10.68
C GLU A 35 -6.14 3.29 9.86
N ARG A 36 -6.55 2.03 9.92
CA ARG A 36 -7.79 1.56 9.31
C ARG A 36 -9.00 2.22 9.94
N ASP A 37 -9.13 2.21 11.26
CA ASP A 37 -10.26 2.81 11.97
C ASP A 37 -10.30 4.34 11.72
N ARG A 38 -9.16 5.01 11.54
CA ARG A 38 -9.13 6.42 11.10
C ARG A 38 -9.63 6.59 9.68
N ALA A 39 -9.19 5.75 8.75
CA ALA A 39 -9.61 5.85 7.35
C ALA A 39 -11.06 5.38 7.14
N GLU A 40 -11.53 4.40 7.91
CA GLU A 40 -12.94 4.00 8.02
C GLU A 40 -13.76 5.14 8.61
N ALA A 41 -13.27 5.84 9.64
CA ALA A 41 -13.93 7.03 10.17
C ALA A 41 -14.00 8.19 9.16
N GLU A 42 -12.93 8.44 8.39
CA GLU A 42 -12.94 9.41 7.28
C GLU A 42 -13.92 8.99 6.17
N ALA A 43 -14.03 7.69 5.89
CA ALA A 43 -15.01 7.15 4.94
C ALA A 43 -16.45 7.29 5.44
N ASP A 44 -16.68 7.05 6.73
CA ASP A 44 -17.98 7.20 7.37
C ASP A 44 -18.39 8.66 7.45
N GLU A 45 -17.47 9.58 7.77
CA GLU A 45 -17.70 11.03 7.70
C GLU A 45 -18.06 11.46 6.27
N ALA A 46 -17.29 10.99 5.28
CA ALA A 46 -17.58 11.27 3.87
C ALA A 46 -18.93 10.70 3.40
N ARG A 47 -19.32 9.52 3.91
CA ARG A 47 -20.66 8.94 3.69
C ARG A 47 -21.75 9.74 4.36
N GLU A 48 -21.52 10.21 5.58
CA GLU A 48 -22.49 11.03 6.32
C GLU A 48 -22.70 12.37 5.62
N GLU A 49 -21.63 13.03 5.17
CA GLU A 49 -21.72 14.23 4.34
C GLU A 49 -22.48 13.97 3.04
N ALA A 50 -22.20 12.86 2.36
CA ALA A 50 -22.94 12.46 1.17
C ALA A 50 -24.43 12.22 1.48
N ARG A 51 -24.75 11.55 2.60
CA ARG A 51 -26.13 11.27 3.04
C ARG A 51 -26.89 12.53 3.41
N GLU A 52 -26.28 13.48 4.11
CA GLU A 52 -26.93 14.75 4.43
C GLU A 52 -27.13 15.59 3.16
N ALA A 53 -26.16 15.63 2.23
CA ALA A 53 -26.34 16.29 0.93
C ALA A 53 -27.48 15.66 0.10
N ILE A 54 -27.61 14.32 0.15
CA ILE A 54 -28.74 13.59 -0.46
C ILE A 54 -30.05 13.96 0.24
N LYS A 55 -30.07 14.00 1.57
CA LYS A 55 -31.26 14.32 2.36
C LYS A 55 -31.74 15.75 2.13
N GLU A 56 -30.83 16.72 2.03
CA GLU A 56 -31.17 18.10 1.62
C GLU A 56 -31.78 18.12 0.21
N ALA A 57 -31.18 17.40 -0.75
CA ALA A 57 -31.73 17.28 -2.10
C ALA A 57 -33.11 16.57 -2.13
N ARG A 58 -33.34 15.61 -1.22
CA ARG A 58 -34.62 14.90 -1.04
C ARG A 58 -35.68 15.79 -0.38
N GLU A 59 -35.32 16.58 0.64
CA GLU A 59 -36.25 17.49 1.33
C GLU A 59 -36.77 18.59 0.39
N GLU A 60 -35.95 19.04 -0.56
CA GLU A 60 -36.37 19.96 -1.62
C GLU A 60 -37.32 19.31 -2.66
N SER A 61 -37.30 17.97 -2.82
CA SER A 61 -38.12 17.26 -3.82
C SER A 61 -39.40 16.62 -3.27
N ARG A 62 -39.59 16.58 -1.95
CA ARG A 62 -40.67 15.80 -1.30
C ARG A 62 -41.98 16.58 -1.15
N GLU A 63 -42.85 16.45 -2.15
CA GLU A 63 -44.31 16.42 -1.93
C GLU A 63 -44.89 15.20 -2.66
N ALA A 64 -45.01 14.05 -2.00
CA ALA A 64 -45.81 12.94 -2.50
C ALA A 64 -46.19 11.88 -1.47
N ASP A 65 -47.48 11.53 -1.50
CA ASP A 65 -48.16 10.47 -0.76
C ASP A 65 -48.19 9.18 -1.59
N ALA A 66 -48.35 8.03 -0.92
CA ALA A 66 -48.24 6.70 -1.51
C ALA A 66 -49.27 6.44 -2.62
N GLY A 67 -48.83 6.40 -3.89
CA GLY A 67 -49.71 6.09 -5.02
C GLY A 67 -48.95 5.42 -6.17
N ASN A 68 -49.51 4.32 -6.70
CA ASN A 68 -48.94 3.46 -7.74
C ASN A 68 -48.07 4.17 -8.80
N ASP A 69 -46.94 3.52 -9.08
CA ASP A 69 -45.91 3.82 -10.08
C ASP A 69 -46.54 4.07 -11.47
N ILE A 70 -46.08 5.13 -12.14
CA ILE A 70 -46.49 5.48 -13.50
C ILE A 70 -45.31 5.40 -14.45
N PHE A 71 -45.43 4.57 -15.48
CA PHE A 71 -44.46 4.56 -16.58
C PHE A 71 -44.74 5.67 -17.62
N LEU A 72 -43.76 6.57 -17.81
CA LEU A 72 -43.72 7.56 -18.88
C LEU A 72 -42.50 7.31 -19.77
N PRO A 73 -42.67 7.01 -21.09
CA PRO A 73 -41.52 6.82 -21.98
C PRO A 73 -40.56 8.01 -22.02
N ILE A 74 -41.09 9.22 -21.84
CA ILE A 74 -40.34 10.48 -21.75
C ILE A 74 -40.88 11.27 -20.56
N ALA A 75 -39.99 11.58 -19.62
CA ALA A 75 -40.23 12.39 -18.45
C ALA A 75 -39.47 13.71 -18.56
N LEU A 76 -40.16 14.85 -18.42
CA LEU A 76 -39.56 16.18 -18.45
C LEU A 76 -39.85 16.90 -17.13
N SER A 77 -38.81 17.28 -16.39
CA SER A 77 -38.93 18.13 -15.19
C SER A 77 -38.31 19.51 -15.44
N VAL A 78 -39.05 20.57 -15.14
CA VAL A 78 -38.55 21.97 -15.27
C VAL A 78 -38.12 22.52 -13.92
N LEU A 79 -38.82 22.12 -12.86
CA LEU A 79 -38.48 22.42 -11.47
C LEU A 79 -37.83 21.19 -10.84
N PRO A 80 -37.09 21.36 -9.72
CA PRO A 80 -36.68 20.22 -8.91
C PRO A 80 -37.86 19.33 -8.55
N GLY A 81 -37.66 18.02 -8.57
CA GLY A 81 -38.65 17.03 -8.19
C GLY A 81 -39.12 16.12 -9.33
N SER A 82 -40.12 15.29 -9.01
CA SER A 82 -40.74 14.37 -9.97
C SER A 82 -41.43 15.16 -11.09
N PRO A 83 -41.38 14.69 -12.35
CA PRO A 83 -42.17 15.23 -13.46
C PRO A 83 -43.67 15.31 -13.15
N LEU A 84 -44.15 14.42 -12.27
CA LEU A 84 -45.50 14.39 -11.73
C LEU A 84 -45.40 14.46 -10.21
N PRO A 85 -45.40 15.66 -9.60
CA PRO A 85 -45.43 15.81 -8.15
C PRO A 85 -46.55 14.95 -7.56
N GLY A 86 -46.25 14.21 -6.50
CA GLY A 86 -47.21 13.27 -5.91
C GLY A 86 -47.18 11.84 -6.46
N ARG A 87 -46.30 11.49 -7.42
CA ARG A 87 -46.24 10.14 -8.01
C ARG A 87 -44.82 9.70 -8.33
N ASP A 88 -44.63 8.40 -8.18
CA ASP A 88 -43.43 7.69 -8.59
C ASP A 88 -43.50 7.48 -10.11
N VAL A 89 -42.42 7.86 -10.81
CA VAL A 89 -42.39 7.89 -12.28
C VAL A 89 -41.21 7.08 -12.80
N ASP A 90 -41.54 5.99 -13.48
CA ASP A 90 -40.58 5.21 -14.24
C ASP A 90 -40.40 5.82 -15.63
N SER A 91 -39.17 5.89 -16.13
CA SER A 91 -38.95 6.43 -17.47
C SER A 91 -37.76 5.85 -18.21
N SER A 92 -37.90 5.73 -19.53
CA SER A 92 -36.76 5.44 -20.43
C SER A 92 -35.94 6.69 -20.78
N LEU A 93 -36.54 7.88 -20.69
CA LEU A 93 -35.88 9.16 -20.98
C LEU A 93 -36.33 10.24 -20.00
N GLY A 94 -35.55 10.47 -18.95
CA GLY A 94 -35.74 11.55 -17.99
C GLY A 94 -34.84 12.75 -18.28
N LEU A 95 -35.42 13.91 -18.55
CA LEU A 95 -34.67 15.16 -18.71
C LEU A 95 -35.15 16.20 -17.70
N GLY A 96 -34.25 16.64 -16.81
CA GLY A 96 -34.51 17.70 -15.85
C GLY A 96 -33.76 18.99 -16.18
N LEU A 97 -34.44 20.13 -16.12
CA LEU A 97 -33.80 21.43 -16.28
C LEU A 97 -32.89 21.76 -15.08
N ILE A 98 -33.30 21.42 -13.86
CA ILE A 98 -32.56 21.68 -12.63
C ILE A 98 -32.22 20.34 -11.96
N ILE A 99 -33.22 19.72 -11.35
CA ILE A 99 -33.10 18.37 -10.77
C ILE A 99 -34.13 17.44 -11.44
N SER A 100 -33.72 16.21 -11.74
CA SER A 100 -34.58 15.15 -12.25
C SER A 100 -34.74 14.08 -11.17
N VAL A 101 -35.97 13.84 -10.70
CA VAL A 101 -36.30 12.75 -9.79
C VAL A 101 -37.19 11.76 -10.53
N LEU A 102 -36.75 10.51 -10.61
CA LEU A 102 -37.49 9.38 -11.18
C LEU A 102 -37.43 8.21 -10.20
N ASP A 103 -38.36 7.27 -10.34
CA ASP A 103 -38.30 6.01 -9.61
C ASP A 103 -37.31 5.07 -10.32
N ASP A 104 -37.76 4.30 -11.32
CA ASP A 104 -36.84 3.54 -12.18
C ASP A 104 -36.45 4.29 -13.47
N VAL A 105 -35.18 4.12 -13.89
CA VAL A 105 -34.63 4.65 -15.15
C VAL A 105 -34.26 3.50 -16.09
N TYR A 106 -34.94 3.39 -17.22
CA TYR A 106 -34.72 2.37 -18.26
C TYR A 106 -34.12 2.96 -19.54
N GLY A 107 -33.01 3.68 -19.42
CA GLY A 107 -32.37 4.35 -20.57
C GLY A 107 -31.49 5.52 -20.16
N LEU A 108 -31.96 6.75 -20.35
CA LEU A 108 -31.18 7.96 -20.05
C LEU A 108 -31.91 8.83 -19.02
N GLN A 109 -31.22 9.19 -17.95
CA GLN A 109 -31.61 10.29 -17.08
C GLN A 109 -30.52 11.37 -17.14
N ALA A 110 -30.91 12.61 -17.44
CA ALA A 110 -29.98 13.73 -17.51
C ALA A 110 -30.56 15.00 -16.84
N SER A 111 -29.71 15.75 -16.15
CA SER A 111 -30.09 17.01 -15.48
C SER A 111 -28.95 18.03 -15.46
N SER A 112 -29.24 19.30 -15.20
CA SER A 112 -28.19 20.32 -15.09
C SER A 112 -27.51 20.34 -13.72
N ILE A 113 -28.24 20.11 -12.63
CA ILE A 113 -27.71 20.09 -11.27
C ILE A 113 -27.65 18.67 -10.75
N GLY A 114 -28.81 18.01 -10.63
CA GLY A 114 -28.90 16.75 -9.89
C GLY A 114 -29.86 15.75 -10.51
N SER A 115 -29.48 14.47 -10.50
CA SER A 115 -30.36 13.37 -10.90
C SER A 115 -30.51 12.39 -9.75
N VAL A 116 -31.74 12.08 -9.39
CA VAL A 116 -32.10 11.11 -8.34
C VAL A 116 -32.95 10.02 -8.97
N ALA A 117 -32.56 8.77 -8.74
CA ALA A 117 -33.36 7.59 -8.99
C ALA A 117 -33.71 6.96 -7.64
N GLU A 118 -35.00 6.96 -7.28
CA GLU A 118 -35.49 6.31 -6.05
C GLU A 118 -35.53 4.78 -6.20
N GLY A 119 -35.52 4.29 -7.44
CA GLY A 119 -35.36 2.90 -7.79
C GLY A 119 -34.01 2.62 -8.45
N SER A 120 -34.04 1.80 -9.49
CA SER A 120 -32.87 1.33 -10.22
C SER A 120 -32.57 2.14 -11.48
N VAL A 121 -31.29 2.22 -11.84
CA VAL A 121 -30.85 2.79 -13.12
C VAL A 121 -30.35 1.68 -14.02
N SER A 122 -31.05 1.38 -15.10
CA SER A 122 -30.63 0.51 -16.19
C SER A 122 -30.33 1.34 -17.44
N GLY A 123 -29.11 1.88 -17.51
CA GLY A 123 -28.65 2.75 -18.59
C GLY A 123 -27.65 3.81 -18.13
N THR A 124 -27.92 5.08 -18.44
CA THR A 124 -27.02 6.21 -18.20
C THR A 124 -27.69 7.27 -17.34
N GLN A 125 -27.08 7.63 -16.21
CA GLN A 125 -27.50 8.74 -15.35
C GLN A 125 -26.43 9.83 -15.35
N LEU A 126 -26.79 11.06 -15.73
CA LEU A 126 -25.88 12.20 -15.87
C LEU A 126 -26.41 13.46 -15.18
N SER A 127 -25.51 14.19 -14.52
CA SER A 127 -25.83 15.46 -13.88
C SER A 127 -24.63 16.41 -13.90
N GLY A 128 -24.87 17.71 -13.68
CA GLY A 128 -23.78 18.67 -13.54
C GLY A 128 -23.08 18.61 -12.19
N ILE A 129 -23.80 18.30 -11.11
CA ILE A 129 -23.24 18.28 -9.74
C ILE A 129 -23.31 16.89 -9.13
N PHE A 130 -24.50 16.27 -9.05
CA PHE A 130 -24.66 15.01 -8.32
C PHE A 130 -25.63 14.01 -8.96
N SER A 131 -25.31 12.72 -8.85
CA SER A 131 -26.19 11.64 -9.27
C SER A 131 -26.37 10.62 -8.14
N VAL A 132 -27.61 10.27 -7.83
CA VAL A 132 -27.97 9.39 -6.70
C VAL A 132 -28.93 8.32 -7.21
N SER A 133 -28.72 7.07 -6.76
CA SER A 133 -29.58 5.92 -7.01
C SER A 133 -29.77 5.16 -5.70
N GLU A 134 -31.00 4.97 -5.24
CA GLU A 134 -31.28 4.14 -4.05
C GLU A 134 -31.20 2.65 -4.38
N GLY A 135 -31.52 2.29 -5.63
CA GLY A 135 -31.37 0.94 -6.16
C GLY A 135 -30.08 0.75 -6.96
N ARG A 136 -30.00 -0.44 -7.57
CA ARG A 136 -28.87 -0.85 -8.42
C ARG A 136 -28.68 0.09 -9.62
N VAL A 137 -27.41 0.41 -9.91
CA VAL A 137 -26.98 1.06 -11.16
C VAL A 137 -26.37 0.03 -12.10
N GLY A 138 -27.10 -0.35 -13.15
CA GLY A 138 -26.60 -1.10 -14.30
C GLY A 138 -26.29 -0.16 -15.47
N GLY A 139 -25.01 0.15 -15.70
CA GLY A 139 -24.58 1.00 -16.83
C GLY A 139 -23.58 2.09 -16.45
N PHE A 140 -23.92 3.36 -16.63
CA PHE A 140 -23.03 4.50 -16.35
C PHE A 140 -23.71 5.55 -15.47
N GLN A 141 -23.03 5.97 -14.40
CA GLN A 141 -23.46 7.08 -13.54
C GLN A 141 -22.34 8.11 -13.49
N GLY A 142 -22.64 9.35 -13.89
CA GLY A 142 -21.64 10.41 -14.00
C GLY A 142 -22.14 11.76 -13.51
N SER A 143 -21.24 12.52 -12.88
CA SER A 143 -21.55 13.85 -12.37
C SER A 143 -20.29 14.72 -12.25
N GLY A 144 -20.48 16.03 -12.02
CA GLY A 144 -19.35 16.93 -11.80
C GLY A 144 -18.71 16.82 -10.43
N ILE A 145 -19.47 16.53 -9.36
CA ILE A 145 -18.95 16.44 -7.98
C ILE A 145 -19.01 15.02 -7.47
N PHE A 146 -20.20 14.41 -7.38
CA PHE A 146 -20.30 13.08 -6.77
C PHE A 146 -21.38 12.16 -7.33
N ASN A 147 -21.14 10.85 -7.20
CA ASN A 147 -22.12 9.81 -7.50
C ASN A 147 -22.32 8.90 -6.29
N VAL A 148 -23.57 8.53 -5.99
CA VAL A 148 -23.91 7.57 -4.94
C VAL A 148 -24.88 6.52 -5.49
N ALA A 149 -24.59 5.25 -5.22
CA ALA A 149 -25.52 4.15 -5.34
C ALA A 149 -25.64 3.48 -3.96
N GLU A 150 -26.84 3.43 -3.39
CA GLU A 150 -27.11 2.76 -2.10
C GLU A 150 -27.17 1.21 -2.23
N ASP A 151 -27.02 0.69 -3.46
CA ASP A 151 -26.96 -0.74 -3.79
C ASP A 151 -25.79 -1.03 -4.77
N ASP A 152 -25.86 -2.13 -5.50
CA ASP A 152 -24.84 -2.56 -6.47
C ASP A 152 -24.66 -1.58 -7.65
N VAL A 153 -23.42 -1.49 -8.14
CA VAL A 153 -23.06 -0.81 -9.40
C VAL A 153 -22.54 -1.84 -10.39
N ALA A 154 -23.41 -2.37 -11.24
CA ALA A 154 -23.05 -3.21 -12.38
C ALA A 154 -22.64 -2.34 -13.58
N GLY A 155 -21.55 -1.58 -13.45
CA GLY A 155 -21.19 -0.55 -14.42
C GLY A 155 -20.04 0.36 -13.99
N PHE A 156 -20.06 1.60 -14.47
CA PHE A 156 -19.03 2.60 -14.16
C PHE A 156 -19.62 3.84 -13.49
N GLN A 157 -18.95 4.31 -12.43
CA GLN A 157 -19.17 5.61 -11.82
C GLN A 157 -17.98 6.53 -12.09
N SER A 158 -18.25 7.80 -12.43
CA SER A 158 -17.20 8.80 -12.66
C SER A 158 -17.63 10.18 -12.17
N ALA A 159 -16.83 10.77 -11.28
CA ALA A 159 -17.14 12.07 -10.68
C ALA A 159 -15.88 12.93 -10.49
N GLY A 160 -16.05 14.24 -10.34
CA GLY A 160 -14.92 15.13 -10.06
C GLY A 160 -14.34 14.98 -8.66
N VAL A 161 -15.17 14.66 -7.65
CA VAL A 161 -14.73 14.54 -6.26
C VAL A 161 -14.81 13.10 -5.78
N PHE A 162 -15.98 12.45 -5.79
CA PHE A 162 -16.11 11.11 -5.25
C PHE A 162 -17.19 10.22 -5.86
N ASN A 163 -17.01 8.90 -5.73
CA ASN A 163 -18.05 7.90 -6.01
C ASN A 163 -18.24 6.96 -4.82
N ILE A 164 -19.49 6.58 -4.54
CA ILE A 164 -19.85 5.58 -3.52
C ILE A 164 -20.76 4.53 -4.16
N ALA A 165 -20.42 3.25 -3.94
CA ALA A 165 -21.27 2.10 -4.15
C ALA A 165 -21.40 1.37 -2.82
N GLU A 166 -22.54 1.44 -2.13
CA GLU A 166 -22.69 0.77 -0.83
C GLU A 166 -22.67 -0.76 -0.97
N GLY A 167 -23.10 -1.30 -2.12
CA GLY A 167 -23.09 -2.72 -2.45
C GLY A 167 -21.86 -3.20 -3.23
N TYR A 168 -22.12 -4.12 -4.17
CA TYR A 168 -21.10 -4.71 -5.06
C TYR A 168 -20.80 -3.80 -6.25
N LEU A 169 -19.52 -3.47 -6.45
CA LEU A 169 -19.02 -2.81 -7.67
C LEU A 169 -18.66 -3.87 -8.72
N GLY A 170 -19.44 -3.98 -9.79
CA GLY A 170 -19.17 -4.90 -10.91
C GLY A 170 -18.42 -4.30 -12.09
N GLY A 171 -17.93 -3.07 -11.97
CA GLY A 171 -17.12 -2.41 -12.99
C GLY A 171 -16.08 -1.47 -12.39
N GLY A 172 -16.24 -0.16 -12.55
CA GLY A 172 -15.19 0.77 -12.17
C GLY A 172 -15.66 2.07 -11.55
N GLN A 173 -14.87 2.61 -10.62
CA GLN A 173 -15.03 3.95 -10.07
C GLN A 173 -13.80 4.81 -10.38
N SER A 174 -14.03 6.04 -10.81
CA SER A 174 -12.97 7.03 -11.06
C SER A 174 -13.34 8.39 -10.47
N ALA A 175 -12.49 8.93 -9.61
CA ALA A 175 -12.75 10.21 -8.95
C ALA A 175 -11.48 11.07 -8.77
N GLY A 176 -11.66 12.38 -8.64
CA GLY A 176 -10.55 13.28 -8.34
C GLY A 176 -10.04 13.16 -6.90
N VAL A 177 -10.90 12.80 -5.93
CA VAL A 177 -10.53 12.66 -4.52
C VAL A 177 -10.61 11.21 -4.08
N PHE A 178 -11.79 10.59 -4.04
CA PHE A 178 -11.92 9.24 -3.50
C PHE A 178 -13.00 8.35 -4.13
N ASN A 179 -12.83 7.03 -3.98
CA ASN A 179 -13.89 6.07 -4.27
C ASN A 179 -14.10 5.12 -3.08
N ILE A 180 -15.36 4.75 -2.82
CA ILE A 180 -15.74 3.75 -1.81
C ILE A 180 -16.64 2.71 -2.46
N ALA A 181 -16.36 1.43 -2.19
CA ALA A 181 -17.21 0.29 -2.54
C ALA A 181 -17.38 -0.64 -1.33
N GLY A 182 -18.53 -1.31 -1.21
CA GLY A 182 -18.68 -2.40 -0.22
C GLY A 182 -17.75 -3.58 -0.56
N GLU A 183 -17.79 -4.01 -1.82
CA GLU A 183 -16.90 -5.05 -2.38
C GLU A 183 -16.88 -4.96 -3.91
N GLY A 184 -16.02 -5.73 -4.59
CA GLY A 184 -16.10 -5.98 -6.03
C GLY A 184 -14.85 -5.59 -6.83
N GLY A 185 -15.00 -4.82 -7.90
CA GLY A 185 -13.96 -4.51 -8.87
C GLY A 185 -14.45 -4.57 -10.32
N PRO A 186 -13.56 -4.42 -11.33
CA PRO A 186 -12.11 -4.51 -11.20
C PRO A 186 -11.32 -3.20 -11.05
N ILE A 187 -11.93 -2.02 -11.02
CA ILE A 187 -11.15 -0.76 -11.07
C ILE A 187 -11.65 0.26 -10.03
N GLN A 188 -10.73 0.76 -9.20
CA GLN A 188 -10.93 1.98 -8.41
C GLN A 188 -9.71 2.90 -8.60
N ILE A 189 -9.93 4.10 -9.13
CA ILE A 189 -8.87 5.09 -9.38
C ILE A 189 -9.25 6.43 -8.76
N ALA A 190 -8.40 6.94 -7.87
CA ALA A 190 -8.64 8.18 -7.15
C ALA A 190 -7.38 9.04 -7.03
N GLY A 191 -7.54 10.35 -6.92
CA GLY A 191 -6.41 11.25 -6.64
C GLY A 191 -5.88 11.13 -5.21
N VAL A 192 -6.73 10.79 -4.23
CA VAL A 192 -6.35 10.69 -2.82
C VAL A 192 -6.45 9.25 -2.33
N PHE A 193 -7.64 8.65 -2.32
CA PHE A 193 -7.80 7.30 -1.75
C PHE A 193 -8.89 6.43 -2.39
N ASN A 194 -8.72 5.11 -2.26
CA ASN A 194 -9.80 4.15 -2.52
C ASN A 194 -10.02 3.24 -1.31
N ILE A 195 -11.27 2.88 -1.05
CA ILE A 195 -11.66 1.92 -0.01
C ILE A 195 -12.60 0.87 -0.61
N ALA A 196 -12.32 -0.39 -0.30
CA ALA A 196 -13.25 -1.50 -0.44
C ALA A 196 -13.42 -2.15 0.95
N GLU A 197 -14.63 -2.28 1.45
CA GLU A 197 -14.83 -2.76 2.83
C GLU A 197 -14.49 -4.25 3.00
N ARG A 198 -14.73 -5.04 1.95
CA ARG A 198 -14.54 -6.49 1.94
C ARG A 198 -13.59 -6.91 0.82
N ASP A 199 -14.05 -7.78 -0.07
CA ASP A 199 -13.25 -8.38 -1.12
C ASP A 199 -13.15 -7.43 -2.32
N PHE A 200 -11.95 -7.29 -2.88
CA PHE A 200 -11.73 -6.54 -4.12
C PHE A 200 -10.86 -7.35 -5.09
N THR A 201 -11.36 -7.54 -6.31
CA THR A 201 -10.63 -8.24 -7.38
C THR A 201 -10.30 -7.26 -8.50
N GLY A 202 -9.05 -6.82 -8.60
CA GLY A 202 -8.60 -5.93 -9.67
C GLY A 202 -7.53 -4.91 -9.25
N PHE A 203 -7.69 -3.65 -9.67
CA PHE A 203 -6.73 -2.57 -9.47
C PHE A 203 -7.32 -1.46 -8.58
N GLN A 204 -6.71 -1.23 -7.42
CA GLN A 204 -6.92 -0.04 -6.59
C GLN A 204 -5.71 0.89 -6.73
N ILE A 205 -5.92 2.07 -7.32
CA ILE A 205 -4.85 3.04 -7.59
C ILE A 205 -5.21 4.40 -6.99
N ALA A 206 -4.38 4.89 -6.08
CA ALA A 206 -4.59 6.15 -5.37
C ALA A 206 -3.32 6.98 -5.28
N GLY A 207 -3.45 8.30 -5.10
CA GLY A 207 -2.29 9.16 -4.84
C GLY A 207 -1.72 8.99 -3.42
N ILE A 208 -2.57 8.80 -2.41
CA ILE A 208 -2.15 8.73 -1.01
C ILE A 208 -2.27 7.30 -0.46
N PHE A 209 -3.48 6.74 -0.43
CA PHE A 209 -3.69 5.43 0.19
C PHE A 209 -4.78 4.56 -0.45
N ASN A 210 -4.66 3.24 -0.26
CA ASN A 210 -5.75 2.30 -0.54
C ASN A 210 -5.98 1.38 0.67
N ILE A 211 -7.25 1.01 0.89
CA ILE A 211 -7.65 0.05 1.93
C ILE A 211 -8.61 -0.97 1.34
N VAL A 212 -8.38 -2.22 1.69
CA VAL A 212 -9.23 -3.36 1.34
C VAL A 212 -9.16 -4.40 2.43
N GLN A 213 -10.18 -5.23 2.62
CA GLN A 213 -10.01 -6.41 3.46
C GLN A 213 -9.20 -7.46 2.70
N ASP A 214 -9.72 -7.97 1.58
CA ASP A 214 -9.07 -9.02 0.82
C ASP A 214 -8.89 -8.61 -0.64
N LEU A 215 -7.65 -8.64 -1.11
CA LEU A 215 -7.30 -8.20 -2.47
C LEU A 215 -6.88 -9.38 -3.33
N GLU A 216 -7.49 -9.53 -4.50
CA GLU A 216 -6.94 -10.29 -5.61
C GLU A 216 -6.58 -9.32 -6.75
N GLY A 217 -5.29 -8.97 -6.88
CA GLY A 217 -4.83 -8.04 -7.91
C GLY A 217 -3.75 -7.06 -7.44
N VAL A 218 -3.92 -5.77 -7.72
CA VAL A 218 -2.89 -4.75 -7.48
C VAL A 218 -3.43 -3.60 -6.63
N GLN A 219 -2.73 -3.30 -5.54
CA GLN A 219 -2.91 -2.11 -4.73
C GLN A 219 -1.72 -1.17 -4.95
N SER A 220 -1.96 0.04 -5.42
CA SER A 220 -0.90 1.02 -5.67
C SER A 220 -1.25 2.38 -5.09
N ALA A 221 -0.43 2.88 -4.17
CA ALA A 221 -0.61 4.16 -3.52
C ALA A 221 0.73 4.88 -3.33
N GLY A 222 0.73 6.21 -3.34
CA GLY A 222 1.96 6.98 -3.13
C GLY A 222 2.52 6.87 -1.72
N ILE A 223 1.66 6.75 -0.69
CA ILE A 223 2.10 6.66 0.71
C ILE A 223 1.91 5.25 1.25
N PHE A 224 0.67 4.78 1.42
CA PHE A 224 0.45 3.48 2.06
C PHE A 224 -0.68 2.64 1.48
N ASN A 225 -0.51 1.32 1.55
CA ASN A 225 -1.51 0.33 1.19
C ASN A 225 -1.78 -0.57 2.39
N ILE A 226 -3.06 -0.79 2.72
CA ILE A 226 -3.48 -1.66 3.83
C ILE A 226 -4.41 -2.74 3.27
N ALA A 227 -4.11 -3.99 3.63
CA ALA A 227 -4.96 -5.14 3.37
C ALA A 227 -4.96 -6.10 4.55
N ARG A 228 -5.92 -7.02 4.63
CA ARG A 228 -5.82 -8.24 5.46
C ARG A 228 -5.08 -9.31 4.68
N GLU A 229 -5.59 -9.68 3.51
CA GLU A 229 -4.99 -10.70 2.65
C GLU A 229 -4.77 -10.14 1.25
N VAL A 230 -3.61 -10.45 0.64
CA VAL A 230 -3.28 -10.01 -0.72
C VAL A 230 -2.84 -11.20 -1.56
N HIS A 231 -3.57 -11.47 -2.63
CA HIS A 231 -3.20 -12.35 -3.74
C HIS A 231 -2.79 -11.46 -4.91
N GLY A 232 -1.53 -11.05 -4.95
CA GLY A 232 -1.01 -10.14 -5.98
C GLY A 232 0.05 -9.16 -5.49
N PHE A 233 -0.10 -7.87 -5.82
CA PHE A 233 0.95 -6.87 -5.65
C PHE A 233 0.49 -5.68 -4.80
N GLN A 234 1.35 -5.23 -3.89
CA GLN A 234 1.22 -3.90 -3.26
C GLN A 234 2.42 -3.03 -3.60
N ILE A 235 2.18 -1.79 -3.99
CA ILE A 235 3.20 -0.82 -4.38
C ILE A 235 2.93 0.50 -3.66
N GLY A 236 3.87 0.91 -2.81
CA GLY A 236 3.77 2.16 -2.05
C GLY A 236 4.95 2.34 -1.12
N VAL A 237 5.04 3.48 -0.43
CA VAL A 237 6.13 3.70 0.53
C VAL A 237 6.00 2.72 1.71
N VAL A 238 4.79 2.52 2.20
CA VAL A 238 4.45 1.58 3.27
C VAL A 238 3.38 0.59 2.79
N ASN A 239 3.65 -0.70 2.90
CA ASN A 239 2.66 -1.74 2.60
C ASN A 239 2.42 -2.59 3.85
N VAL A 240 1.16 -2.78 4.22
CA VAL A 240 0.77 -3.55 5.41
C VAL A 240 -0.26 -4.60 5.01
N ALA A 241 0.01 -5.86 5.36
CA ALA A 241 -0.93 -6.96 5.22
C ALA A 241 -0.73 -8.04 6.30
N ASP A 242 -1.77 -8.82 6.60
CA ASP A 242 -1.60 -9.98 7.47
C ASP A 242 -0.89 -11.09 6.70
N SER A 243 -1.30 -11.32 5.46
CA SER A 243 -0.75 -12.34 4.57
C SER A 243 -0.65 -11.83 3.13
N VAL A 244 0.45 -12.14 2.45
CA VAL A 244 0.64 -11.80 1.03
C VAL A 244 1.13 -13.01 0.24
N PHE A 245 0.31 -13.44 -0.70
CA PHE A 245 0.61 -14.40 -1.76
C PHE A 245 0.99 -13.64 -3.03
N GLY A 246 2.21 -13.10 -3.03
CA GLY A 246 2.72 -12.28 -4.12
C GLY A 246 3.88 -11.40 -3.67
N LEU A 247 3.88 -10.12 -4.09
CA LEU A 247 5.00 -9.19 -3.87
C LEU A 247 4.52 -7.87 -3.27
N GLN A 248 5.22 -7.41 -2.23
CA GLN A 248 5.14 -6.03 -1.77
C GLN A 248 6.40 -5.28 -2.19
N VAL A 249 6.22 -4.08 -2.75
CA VAL A 249 7.31 -3.18 -3.12
C VAL A 249 7.12 -1.87 -2.39
N GLY A 250 8.04 -1.58 -1.47
CA GLY A 250 8.01 -0.38 -0.65
C GLY A 250 9.24 -0.24 0.23
N LEU A 251 9.40 0.93 0.85
CA LEU A 251 10.46 1.17 1.84
C LEU A 251 10.20 0.38 3.12
N VAL A 252 8.93 0.26 3.50
CA VAL A 252 8.48 -0.48 4.68
C VAL A 252 7.41 -1.47 4.25
N ASN A 253 7.74 -2.76 4.33
CA ASN A 253 6.83 -3.85 4.00
C ASN A 253 6.56 -4.66 5.27
N ILE A 254 5.31 -4.70 5.72
CA ILE A 254 4.90 -5.40 6.93
C ILE A 254 3.93 -6.50 6.53
N VAL A 255 4.37 -7.75 6.68
CA VAL A 255 3.54 -8.95 6.48
C VAL A 255 3.55 -9.75 7.78
N ILE A 256 2.42 -9.80 8.49
CA ILE A 256 2.34 -10.42 9.83
C ILE A 256 2.71 -11.91 9.79
N ASN A 257 2.18 -12.63 8.80
CA ASN A 257 2.44 -14.07 8.59
C ASN A 257 3.58 -14.32 7.59
N GLY A 258 4.49 -13.37 7.42
CA GLY A 258 5.60 -13.43 6.47
C GLY A 258 6.97 -13.60 7.12
N ILE A 259 8.02 -13.32 6.35
CA ILE A 259 9.40 -13.32 6.86
C ILE A 259 9.56 -12.14 7.82
N SER A 260 10.01 -12.42 9.03
CA SER A 260 10.18 -11.43 10.11
C SER A 260 11.44 -11.70 10.93
N ASP A 261 12.54 -12.05 10.26
CA ASP A 261 13.79 -12.34 10.97
C ASP A 261 14.52 -11.06 11.37
N MET A 262 15.09 -11.05 12.57
CA MET A 262 16.07 -10.04 12.99
C MET A 262 17.24 -10.72 13.67
N GLY A 263 18.44 -10.18 13.51
CA GLY A 263 19.61 -10.89 13.98
C GLY A 263 20.91 -10.15 13.79
N VAL A 264 21.99 -10.90 13.97
CA VAL A 264 23.34 -10.44 13.75
C VAL A 264 24.12 -11.40 12.87
N TRP A 265 25.08 -10.89 12.10
CA TRP A 265 26.12 -11.72 11.50
C TRP A 265 27.51 -11.13 11.71
N VAL A 266 28.50 -12.00 11.63
CA VAL A 266 29.92 -11.65 11.65
C VAL A 266 30.55 -12.17 10.37
N GLU A 267 31.30 -11.30 9.70
CA GLU A 267 32.07 -11.58 8.50
C GLU A 267 33.51 -11.97 8.88
N ASP A 268 34.16 -12.74 8.00
CA ASP A 268 35.60 -13.03 8.09
C ASP A 268 36.48 -11.76 8.06
N SER A 269 36.03 -10.72 7.35
CA SER A 269 36.59 -9.34 7.35
C SER A 269 36.69 -8.70 8.73
N GLY A 270 36.08 -9.32 9.75
CA GLY A 270 36.07 -8.83 11.11
C GLY A 270 34.97 -7.81 11.37
N SER A 271 34.06 -7.57 10.43
CA SER A 271 32.88 -6.74 10.66
C SER A 271 31.72 -7.56 11.23
N ALA A 272 31.00 -7.00 12.19
CA ALA A 272 29.72 -7.51 12.65
C ALA A 272 28.59 -6.61 12.12
N TYR A 273 27.39 -7.15 12.01
CA TYR A 273 26.21 -6.45 11.50
C TYR A 273 24.98 -6.87 12.29
N ALA A 274 24.09 -5.92 12.55
CA ALA A 274 22.71 -6.18 12.94
C ALA A 274 21.82 -6.00 11.71
N PHE A 275 20.80 -6.86 11.57
CA PHE A 275 19.93 -6.86 10.40
C PHE A 275 18.48 -7.14 10.74
N MET A 276 17.63 -6.74 9.80
CA MET A 276 16.21 -7.01 9.79
C MET A 276 15.78 -7.43 8.38
N GLN A 277 15.07 -8.56 8.31
CA GLN A 277 14.37 -9.05 7.13
C GLN A 277 12.87 -8.96 7.37
N ARG A 278 12.14 -8.33 6.44
CA ARG A 278 10.69 -8.18 6.49
C ARG A 278 10.07 -8.36 5.12
N GLY A 279 9.03 -9.19 5.00
CA GLY A 279 8.27 -9.31 3.74
C GLY A 279 7.41 -10.57 3.66
N THR A 280 7.04 -10.97 2.46
CA THR A 280 6.18 -12.13 2.18
C THR A 280 6.86 -13.46 2.51
N SER A 281 6.17 -14.60 2.33
CA SER A 281 6.74 -15.94 2.59
C SER A 281 8.00 -16.26 1.77
N ASN A 282 8.21 -15.56 0.65
CA ASN A 282 9.32 -15.83 -0.26
C ASN A 282 10.15 -14.59 -0.59
N PHE A 283 9.68 -13.37 -0.30
CA PHE A 283 10.38 -12.14 -0.63
C PHE A 283 10.53 -11.29 0.62
N TYR A 284 11.70 -10.65 0.79
CA TYR A 284 11.93 -9.77 1.92
C TYR A 284 12.73 -8.55 1.53
N THR A 285 12.46 -7.43 2.18
CA THR A 285 13.36 -6.29 2.30
C THR A 285 14.39 -6.60 3.37
N LEU A 286 15.66 -6.30 3.08
CA LEU A 286 16.78 -6.44 3.99
C LEU A 286 17.32 -5.05 4.34
N VAL A 287 17.41 -4.75 5.63
CA VAL A 287 18.11 -3.58 6.15
C VAL A 287 19.15 -4.04 7.15
N TYR A 288 20.36 -3.48 7.09
CA TYR A 288 21.40 -3.80 8.05
C TYR A 288 22.33 -2.63 8.32
N ALA A 289 22.98 -2.66 9.48
CA ALA A 289 24.04 -1.75 9.86
C ALA A 289 25.12 -2.50 10.65
N GLY A 290 26.38 -2.14 10.46
CA GLY A 290 27.50 -2.87 11.03
C GLY A 290 28.74 -2.03 11.28
N ALA A 291 29.66 -2.61 12.05
CA ALA A 291 30.92 -2.02 12.48
C ALA A 291 31.95 -3.14 12.74
N PRO A 292 33.26 -2.84 12.83
CA PRO A 292 34.27 -3.82 13.22
C PRO A 292 33.93 -4.48 14.57
N LYS A 293 34.07 -5.81 14.65
CA LYS A 293 33.68 -6.64 15.80
C LYS A 293 34.41 -6.24 17.09
N ASP A 294 35.67 -5.84 16.97
CA ASP A 294 36.53 -5.46 18.10
C ASP A 294 36.18 -4.05 18.63
N ASP A 295 35.51 -3.23 17.81
CA ASP A 295 35.15 -1.84 18.10
C ASP A 295 33.65 -1.65 18.41
N TRP A 296 32.85 -2.72 18.41
CA TRP A 296 31.36 -2.70 18.51
C TRP A 296 30.83 -1.88 19.70
N PHE A 297 31.59 -1.75 20.78
CA PHE A 297 31.21 -1.03 22.01
C PHE A 297 32.08 0.19 22.36
N VAL A 298 33.06 0.57 21.52
CA VAL A 298 34.13 1.49 21.94
C VAL A 298 34.08 2.88 21.26
N THR A 299 34.04 2.98 19.90
CA THR A 299 33.89 4.22 19.05
C THR A 299 34.25 3.91 17.56
N ASP A 300 34.13 4.79 16.55
CA ASP A 300 32.98 5.39 15.80
C ASP A 300 33.38 5.72 14.31
N GLU A 301 34.37 5.03 13.70
CA GLU A 301 35.01 5.52 12.45
C GLU A 301 34.72 4.66 11.19
N ARG A 302 34.14 3.47 11.34
CA ARG A 302 33.94 2.52 10.23
C ARG A 302 32.56 1.86 10.29
N ILE A 303 31.52 2.69 10.31
CA ILE A 303 30.14 2.20 10.24
C ILE A 303 29.80 1.91 8.79
N SER A 304 29.02 0.86 8.56
CA SER A 304 28.39 0.60 7.28
C SER A 304 26.90 0.36 7.44
N ALA A 305 26.15 0.65 6.39
CA ALA A 305 24.72 0.38 6.33
C ALA A 305 24.37 -0.16 4.95
N GLY A 306 23.31 -0.95 4.87
CA GLY A 306 22.82 -1.44 3.60
C GLY A 306 21.31 -1.59 3.58
N LEU A 307 20.77 -1.44 2.37
CA LEU A 307 19.36 -1.65 2.04
C LEU A 307 19.29 -2.53 0.81
N GLY A 308 18.46 -3.55 0.86
CA GLY A 308 18.35 -4.54 -0.19
C GLY A 308 17.03 -5.28 -0.19
N GLY A 309 16.96 -6.26 -1.09
CA GLY A 309 15.85 -7.18 -1.19
C GLY A 309 16.37 -8.57 -1.53
N GLY A 310 15.63 -9.58 -1.12
CA GLY A 310 16.00 -10.96 -1.36
C GLY A 310 14.81 -11.88 -1.49
N PHE A 311 15.13 -13.11 -1.81
CA PHE A 311 14.19 -14.21 -1.85
C PHE A 311 14.61 -15.33 -0.90
N ARG A 312 13.60 -16.00 -0.35
CA ARG A 312 13.73 -17.18 0.51
C ARG A 312 13.07 -18.38 -0.13
N ILE A 313 13.80 -19.49 -0.18
CA ILE A 313 13.29 -20.81 -0.58
C ILE A 313 13.30 -21.73 0.62
N GLY A 314 12.14 -22.27 1.00
CA GLY A 314 11.97 -23.08 2.20
C GLY A 314 11.65 -22.23 3.44
N GLY A 315 11.71 -22.82 4.63
CA GLY A 315 11.36 -22.11 5.86
C GLY A 315 9.89 -21.69 5.98
N TYR A 316 8.97 -22.37 5.27
CA TYR A 316 7.52 -22.08 5.34
C TYR A 316 6.97 -22.25 6.75
N ARG A 317 7.61 -23.12 7.52
CA ARG A 317 7.44 -23.23 8.97
C ARG A 317 8.72 -22.79 9.67
N ARG A 318 8.59 -22.21 10.86
CA ARG A 318 9.72 -21.65 11.63
C ARG A 318 10.86 -22.64 11.88
N TRP A 319 10.55 -23.95 11.95
CA TRP A 319 11.50 -25.04 12.17
C TRP A 319 12.09 -25.65 10.90
N GLU A 320 11.67 -25.22 9.72
CA GLU A 320 12.21 -25.70 8.46
C GLU A 320 13.45 -24.91 8.03
N PRO A 321 14.47 -25.57 7.45
CA PRO A 321 15.61 -24.88 6.88
C PRO A 321 15.17 -24.04 5.68
N ALA A 322 15.91 -22.96 5.43
CA ALA A 322 15.67 -22.08 4.30
C ALA A 322 16.97 -21.69 3.61
N PHE A 323 16.87 -21.33 2.33
CA PHE A 323 17.93 -20.74 1.55
C PHE A 323 17.56 -19.31 1.22
N ASP A 324 18.44 -18.38 1.60
CA ASP A 324 18.26 -16.96 1.41
C ASP A 324 19.25 -16.45 0.37
N PHE A 325 18.74 -15.67 -0.57
CA PHE A 325 19.54 -14.97 -1.57
C PHE A 325 19.09 -13.52 -1.61
N ASP A 326 20.00 -12.58 -1.37
CA ASP A 326 19.69 -11.16 -1.37
C ASP A 326 20.73 -10.33 -2.10
N VAL A 327 20.28 -9.18 -2.58
CA VAL A 327 21.11 -8.13 -3.14
C VAL A 327 20.84 -6.84 -2.39
N SER A 328 21.90 -6.10 -2.10
CA SER A 328 21.82 -4.85 -1.34
C SER A 328 22.76 -3.80 -1.89
N ALA A 329 22.36 -2.55 -1.72
CA ALA A 329 23.22 -1.40 -1.84
C ALA A 329 23.87 -1.19 -0.46
N LYS A 330 25.19 -1.40 -0.37
CA LYS A 330 25.97 -1.24 0.86
C LYS A 330 26.76 0.05 0.80
N ALA A 331 26.82 0.76 1.91
CA ALA A 331 27.45 2.07 2.00
C ALA A 331 28.38 2.13 3.22
N ARG A 332 29.57 2.71 3.04
CA ARG A 332 30.41 3.13 4.16
C ARG A 332 29.94 4.49 4.66
N ILE A 333 29.70 4.58 5.96
CA ILE A 333 29.26 5.80 6.64
C ILE A 333 30.47 6.40 7.33
N ASP A 334 30.88 7.58 6.85
CA ASP A 334 31.98 8.36 7.42
C ASP A 334 31.40 9.43 8.36
N SER A 335 31.55 9.21 9.66
CA SER A 335 30.97 10.05 10.71
C SER A 335 31.60 11.45 10.75
N ASP A 336 32.88 11.58 10.38
CA ASP A 336 33.58 12.86 10.31
C ASP A 336 33.20 13.64 9.04
N ALA A 337 33.00 12.95 7.92
CA ALA A 337 32.46 13.58 6.71
C ALA A 337 31.01 14.06 6.90
N ILE A 338 30.17 13.31 7.63
CA ILE A 338 28.82 13.77 8.01
C ILE A 338 28.91 15.03 8.87
N GLN A 339 29.79 15.04 9.88
CA GLN A 339 29.95 16.19 10.75
C GLN A 339 30.40 17.43 9.96
N THR A 340 31.39 17.27 9.10
CA THR A 340 31.90 18.35 8.23
C THR A 340 30.80 18.88 7.31
N ALA A 341 30.02 17.98 6.71
CA ALA A 341 28.90 18.37 5.86
C ALA A 341 27.82 19.14 6.64
N CYS A 342 27.51 18.73 7.87
CA CYS A 342 26.60 19.46 8.75
C CYS A 342 27.15 20.84 9.16
N GLU A 343 28.44 20.95 9.44
CA GLU A 343 29.10 22.22 9.81
C GLU A 343 29.13 23.19 8.62
N ASP A 344 29.38 22.68 7.41
CA ASP A 344 29.46 23.46 6.18
C ASP A 344 28.08 23.70 5.51
N GLY A 345 27.00 23.10 6.03
CA GLY A 345 25.67 23.16 5.43
C GLY A 345 25.57 22.48 4.06
N THR A 346 26.39 21.46 3.81
CA THR A 346 26.44 20.69 2.56
C THR A 346 25.82 19.29 2.72
N TRP A 347 25.56 18.63 1.59
CA TRP A 347 25.02 17.27 1.57
C TRP A 347 26.14 16.23 1.57
N TYR A 348 26.07 15.25 2.46
CA TYR A 348 26.94 14.07 2.44
C TYR A 348 26.28 12.94 1.65
N PHE A 349 26.97 12.47 0.62
CA PHE A 349 26.58 11.28 -0.14
C PHE A 349 27.58 10.17 0.14
N PRO A 350 27.18 9.09 0.85
CA PRO A 350 28.10 8.00 1.11
C PRO A 350 28.43 7.26 -0.19
N LYS A 351 29.62 6.69 -0.26
CA LYS A 351 30.00 5.79 -1.37
C LYS A 351 29.23 4.49 -1.22
N VAL A 352 28.33 4.25 -2.18
CA VAL A 352 27.48 3.06 -2.25
C VAL A 352 28.05 2.09 -3.27
N PHE A 353 28.11 0.80 -2.92
CA PHE A 353 28.53 -0.29 -3.79
C PHE A 353 27.58 -1.49 -3.65
N PRO A 354 27.40 -2.30 -4.70
CA PRO A 354 26.53 -3.47 -4.66
C PRO A 354 27.14 -4.61 -3.83
N SER A 355 26.27 -5.33 -3.13
CA SER A 355 26.61 -6.52 -2.34
C SER A 355 25.55 -7.59 -2.56
N ALA A 356 25.96 -8.85 -2.72
CA ALA A 356 25.06 -9.99 -2.83
C ALA A 356 25.37 -11.02 -1.74
N ARG A 357 24.35 -11.64 -1.17
CA ARG A 357 24.49 -12.67 -0.13
C ARG A 357 23.72 -13.91 -0.50
N ALA A 358 24.33 -15.07 -0.29
CA ALA A 358 23.69 -16.38 -0.41
C ALA A 358 23.93 -17.15 0.89
N SER A 359 22.88 -17.65 1.53
CA SER A 359 22.99 -18.27 2.84
C SER A 359 21.99 -19.38 3.11
N ILE A 360 22.38 -20.25 4.05
CA ILE A 360 21.53 -21.30 4.60
C ILE A 360 21.11 -20.87 6.00
N ARG A 361 19.80 -20.88 6.24
CA ARG A 361 19.16 -20.68 7.53
C ARG A 361 18.78 -22.03 8.13
N LEU A 362 19.33 -22.34 9.29
CA LEU A 362 19.06 -23.57 10.04
C LEU A 362 18.41 -23.24 11.39
N PRO A 363 17.12 -23.52 11.59
CA PRO A 363 16.46 -23.35 12.88
C PRO A 363 17.11 -24.25 13.95
N VAL A 364 17.38 -23.68 15.12
CA VAL A 364 18.06 -24.36 16.23
C VAL A 364 17.22 -24.45 17.51
N GLY A 365 15.89 -24.29 17.40
CA GLY A 365 14.96 -24.48 18.51
C GLY A 365 14.10 -23.25 18.78
N ILE A 366 14.19 -22.69 19.98
CA ILE A 366 13.31 -21.68 20.62
C ILE A 366 13.30 -20.35 19.83
N GLY A 367 12.77 -20.38 18.62
CA GLY A 367 12.73 -19.25 17.71
C GLY A 367 14.04 -18.88 17.03
N LEU A 368 15.18 -19.38 17.50
CA LEU A 368 16.50 -19.06 16.95
C LEU A 368 16.81 -19.81 15.65
N ALA A 369 17.53 -19.15 14.74
CA ALA A 369 18.10 -19.75 13.54
C ALA A 369 19.56 -19.34 13.34
N LEU A 370 20.40 -20.30 12.95
CA LEU A 370 21.77 -20.06 12.51
C LEU A 370 21.80 -19.76 11.02
N HIS A 371 22.64 -18.81 10.63
CA HIS A 371 22.88 -18.42 9.25
C HIS A 371 24.33 -18.66 8.91
N ALA A 372 24.60 -19.24 7.75
CA ALA A 372 25.96 -19.38 7.23
C ALA A 372 25.94 -19.24 5.72
N GLY A 373 26.91 -18.55 5.16
CA GLY A 373 26.90 -18.30 3.72
C GLY A 373 28.07 -17.48 3.22
N TYR A 374 27.89 -16.99 2.00
CA TYR A 374 28.84 -16.14 1.30
C TYR A 374 28.24 -14.76 1.05
N ILE A 375 29.07 -13.73 1.20
CA ILE A 375 28.80 -12.36 0.77
C ILE A 375 29.78 -12.06 -0.37
N LEU A 376 29.28 -11.39 -1.41
CA LEU A 376 30.01 -10.95 -2.58
C LEU A 376 29.83 -9.44 -2.70
N ASP A 377 30.78 -8.68 -2.15
CA ASP A 377 30.85 -7.24 -2.38
C ASP A 377 31.46 -7.01 -3.76
N ALA A 378 30.88 -6.11 -4.56
CA ALA A 378 31.27 -5.93 -5.95
C ALA A 378 31.53 -4.47 -6.28
N GLU A 379 32.57 -4.24 -7.08
CA GLU A 379 32.82 -2.99 -7.77
C GLU A 379 32.74 -3.20 -9.28
N TYR A 380 32.39 -2.14 -10.00
CA TYR A 380 32.23 -2.18 -11.44
C TYR A 380 32.80 -0.93 -12.09
N GLU A 381 33.13 -1.03 -13.37
CA GLU A 381 33.65 0.08 -14.16
C GLU A 381 32.67 1.26 -14.17
N GLY A 382 33.12 2.41 -13.63
CA GLY A 382 32.30 3.61 -13.47
C GLY A 382 31.49 3.68 -12.16
N GLY A 383 31.56 2.65 -11.31
CA GLY A 383 30.99 2.62 -9.97
C GLY A 383 31.95 3.10 -8.87
N ASN A 384 31.48 3.08 -7.63
CA ASN A 384 32.35 3.25 -6.47
C ASN A 384 33.16 1.97 -6.22
N SER A 385 34.41 2.13 -5.80
CA SER A 385 35.24 1.02 -5.35
C SER A 385 34.74 0.46 -4.02
N VAL A 386 34.90 -0.84 -3.81
CA VAL A 386 34.70 -1.45 -2.50
C VAL A 386 35.82 -0.97 -1.57
N PRO A 387 35.54 -0.38 -0.39
CA PRO A 387 36.59 0.03 0.55
C PRO A 387 37.47 -1.15 0.99
N GLU A 388 38.77 -0.90 1.21
CA GLU A 388 39.77 -1.95 1.53
C GLU A 388 39.38 -2.81 2.75
N GLU A 389 38.73 -2.22 3.75
CA GLU A 389 38.26 -2.97 4.93
C GLU A 389 37.17 -4.01 4.61
N PHE A 390 36.55 -3.91 3.44
CA PHE A 390 35.59 -4.85 2.92
C PHE A 390 36.17 -5.73 1.81
N GLN A 391 37.46 -5.67 1.53
CA GLN A 391 38.10 -6.55 0.56
C GLN A 391 38.77 -7.70 1.30
N GLU A 392 38.18 -8.88 1.22
CA GLU A 392 38.74 -10.12 1.77
C GLU A 392 38.74 -11.21 0.71
N GLY A 393 39.54 -12.25 0.95
CA GLY A 393 39.70 -13.38 0.05
C GLY A 393 40.38 -13.04 -1.29
N ASP A 394 40.46 -14.04 -2.17
CA ASP A 394 41.01 -13.87 -3.51
C ASP A 394 39.95 -13.21 -4.42
N ALA A 395 40.10 -11.90 -4.63
CA ALA A 395 39.23 -11.17 -5.55
C ALA A 395 39.37 -11.72 -6.98
N TRP A 396 38.28 -11.75 -7.72
CA TRP A 396 38.29 -12.10 -9.14
C TRP A 396 37.53 -11.08 -9.97
N SER A 397 37.98 -10.91 -11.21
CA SER A 397 37.36 -9.98 -12.14
C SER A 397 36.77 -10.72 -13.34
N THR A 398 35.64 -10.23 -13.84
CA THR A 398 34.99 -10.75 -15.04
C THR A 398 34.24 -9.64 -15.78
N SER A 399 33.86 -9.89 -17.03
CA SER A 399 32.97 -8.99 -17.77
C SER A 399 31.56 -9.57 -17.75
N LEU A 400 30.61 -8.80 -17.22
CA LEU A 400 29.20 -9.15 -17.16
C LEU A 400 28.39 -8.02 -17.78
N LEU A 401 27.54 -8.35 -18.77
CA LEU A 401 26.73 -7.38 -19.51
C LEU A 401 27.55 -6.25 -20.16
N GLY A 402 28.79 -6.54 -20.56
CA GLY A 402 29.69 -5.56 -21.19
C GLY A 402 30.34 -4.59 -20.21
N VAL A 403 30.16 -4.77 -18.90
CA VAL A 403 30.81 -3.99 -17.84
C VAL A 403 31.86 -4.87 -17.17
N HIS A 404 33.02 -4.30 -16.84
CA HIS A 404 34.03 -4.99 -16.03
C HIS A 404 33.66 -4.93 -14.54
N TRP A 405 33.61 -6.09 -13.90
CA TRP A 405 33.29 -6.26 -12.49
C TRP A 405 34.47 -6.91 -11.75
N THR A 406 34.68 -6.50 -10.50
CA THR A 406 35.56 -7.17 -9.55
C THR A 406 34.76 -7.54 -8.32
N PHE A 407 34.88 -8.79 -7.89
CA PHE A 407 34.13 -9.36 -6.77
C PHE A 407 35.06 -9.72 -5.63
N HIS A 408 34.64 -9.39 -4.40
CA HIS A 408 35.35 -9.64 -3.16
C HIS A 408 34.53 -10.61 -2.29
N PRO A 409 34.87 -11.91 -2.28
CA PRO A 409 34.13 -12.93 -1.56
C PRO A 409 34.44 -12.94 -0.07
N LYS A 410 33.42 -13.22 0.74
CA LYS A 410 33.54 -13.35 2.19
C LYS A 410 32.67 -14.47 2.71
N LEU A 411 33.13 -15.11 3.77
CA LEU A 411 32.30 -15.97 4.59
C LEU A 411 31.64 -15.16 5.71
N PHE A 412 30.43 -15.56 6.07
CA PHE A 412 29.77 -15.03 7.26
C PHE A 412 29.09 -16.14 8.07
N LEU A 413 28.94 -15.86 9.36
CA LEU A 413 28.14 -16.64 10.29
C LEU A 413 27.20 -15.70 11.05
N GLY A 414 25.94 -16.09 11.19
CA GLY A 414 24.93 -15.26 11.84
C GLY A 414 23.94 -16.05 12.67
N LEU A 415 23.15 -15.30 13.43
CA LEU A 415 22.09 -15.78 14.30
C LEU A 415 20.89 -14.84 14.15
N SER A 416 19.69 -15.37 14.03
CA SER A 416 18.44 -14.59 14.03
C SER A 416 17.39 -15.19 14.96
N LEU A 417 16.39 -14.36 15.29
CA LEU A 417 15.14 -14.72 15.98
C LEU A 417 13.97 -14.74 15.01
#